data_AF-A0A8H8BXB8-F1
#
_entry.id   AF-A0A8H8BXB8-F1
#
_cell.length_a   1.000
_cell.length_b   1.000
_cell.length_c   1.000
_cell.angle_alpha   90.00
_cell.angle_beta   90.00
_cell.angle_gamma   90.00
#
_symmetry.space_group_name_H-M   'P 1'
#
loop_
_entity.id
_entity.type
_entity.pdbx_description
1 polymer ?
#
loop_
_entity_poly.entity_id
_entity_poly.type
_entity_poly.pdbx_seq_one_letter_code
_entity_poly.pdbx_strand_id
1 'polypeptide(L)' 'DNKPYILSVTAGRSIPSQRDQGYTIAVISVFASRADMLYYDEECGAHGKLKAFAKGVHEGAMMVYFESVTS' A
#
# COMPACT_ATOMS: atom_id res chain seq x y z
N ASP A 1 6.53 -2.03 22.13
CA ASP A 1 6.63 -3.44 21.69
C ASP A 1 7.14 -3.47 20.24
N ASN A 2 8.32 -4.03 19.97
CA ASN A 2 8.92 -4.12 18.62
C ASN A 2 8.16 -5.06 17.66
N LYS A 3 6.84 -5.14 17.75
CA LYS A 3 6.02 -5.97 16.88
C LYS A 3 5.99 -5.34 15.48
N PRO A 4 6.22 -6.11 14.40
CA PRO A 4 6.06 -5.60 13.05
C PRO A 4 4.59 -5.25 12.83
N TYR A 5 4.31 -3.99 12.49
CA TYR A 5 2.95 -3.51 12.21
C TYR A 5 2.51 -3.88 10.78
N ILE A 6 3.43 -4.27 9.89
CA ILE A 6 3.14 -4.82 8.55
C ILE A 6 3.29 -6.35 8.61
N LEU A 7 2.25 -7.08 8.22
CA LEU A 7 2.28 -8.55 8.12
C LEU A 7 2.88 -9.03 6.80
N SER A 8 2.53 -8.38 5.68
CA SER A 8 3.11 -8.69 4.37
C SER A 8 3.00 -7.50 3.42
N VAL A 9 3.88 -7.49 2.40
CA VAL A 9 3.81 -6.57 1.26
C VAL A 9 4.10 -7.36 -0.01
N THR A 10 3.21 -7.23 -1.00
CA THR A 10 3.40 -7.76 -2.35
C THR A 10 3.30 -6.62 -3.34
N ALA A 11 4.29 -6.46 -4.21
CA ALA A 11 4.31 -5.42 -5.24
C ALA A 11 4.68 -6.02 -6.60
N GLY A 12 4.10 -5.51 -7.67
CA GLY A 12 4.39 -5.98 -9.03
C GLY A 12 3.87 -5.05 -10.11
N ARG A 13 4.35 -5.27 -11.33
CA ARG A 13 3.78 -4.62 -12.52
C ARG A 13 2.42 -5.24 -12.82
N SER A 14 1.46 -4.42 -13.24
CA SER A 14 0.19 -4.94 -13.73
C SER A 14 0.42 -5.78 -14.98
N ILE A 15 -0.37 -6.83 -15.14
CA ILE A 15 -0.47 -7.55 -16.40
C ILE A 15 -1.42 -6.74 -17.29
N PRO A 16 -0.99 -6.33 -18.51
CA PRO A 16 -1.80 -5.47 -19.37
C PRO A 16 -3.21 -6.02 -19.57
N SER A 17 -4.22 -5.21 -19.26
CA SER A 17 -5.63 -5.59 -19.46
C SER A 17 -6.52 -4.37 -19.62
N GLN A 18 -7.64 -4.49 -20.34
CA GLN A 18 -8.60 -3.36 -20.47
C GLN A 18 -9.18 -2.88 -19.14
N ARG A 19 -9.01 -3.64 -18.05
CA ARG A 19 -9.52 -3.32 -16.71
C ARG A 19 -8.52 -2.54 -15.85
N ASP A 20 -7.25 -2.46 -16.26
CA ASP A 20 -6.20 -1.83 -15.46
C ASP A 20 -6.34 -0.30 -15.40
N GLN A 21 -7.19 0.30 -16.24
CA GLN A 21 -7.47 1.74 -16.27
C GLN A 21 -6.20 2.59 -16.39
N GLY A 22 -5.14 2.05 -16.98
CA GLY A 22 -3.85 2.72 -17.10
C GLY A 22 -2.95 2.61 -15.86
N TYR A 23 -3.37 1.92 -14.78
CA TYR A 23 -2.51 1.64 -13.63
C TYR A 23 -1.48 0.55 -13.97
N THR A 24 -0.20 0.85 -13.75
CA THR A 24 0.92 0.01 -14.20
C THR A 24 1.62 -0.75 -13.08
N ILE A 25 1.34 -0.41 -11.82
CA ILE A 25 1.92 -1.00 -10.61
C ILE A 25 0.78 -1.33 -9.64
N ALA A 26 0.83 -2.52 -9.04
CA ALA A 26 -0.06 -2.94 -7.97
C ALA A 26 0.75 -3.24 -6.71
N VAL A 27 0.23 -2.83 -5.55
CA VAL A 27 0.82 -3.11 -4.24
C VAL A 27 -0.30 -3.51 -3.28
N ILE A 28 -0.07 -4.57 -2.51
CA ILE A 28 -0.95 -5.04 -1.44
C ILE A 28 -0.11 -5.11 -0.17
N SER A 29 -0.53 -4.36 0.85
CA SER A 29 0.03 -4.44 2.20
C SER A 29 -1.03 -4.99 3.14
N VAL A 30 -0.67 -5.98 3.96
CA VAL A 30 -1.56 -6.58 4.96
C VAL A 30 -1.09 -6.17 6.35
N PHE A 31 -2.05 -5.81 7.21
CA PHE A 31 -1.81 -5.35 8.58
C PHE A 31 -2.63 -6.22 9.54
N ALA A 32 -2.17 -6.33 10.80
CA ALA A 32 -2.90 -7.09 11.81
C ALA A 32 -4.15 -6.33 12.31
N SER A 33 -4.15 -5.00 12.18
CA SER A 33 -5.25 -4.15 12.61
C SER A 33 -5.33 -2.86 11.79
N ARG A 34 -6.48 -2.18 11.88
CA ARG A 34 -6.64 -0.84 11.32
C ARG A 34 -5.68 0.18 11.98
N ALA A 35 -5.39 0.03 13.27
CA ALA A 35 -4.46 0.91 13.98
C ALA A 35 -3.04 0.82 13.40
N ASP A 36 -2.58 -0.40 13.10
CA ASP A 36 -1.27 -0.64 12.46
C ASP A 36 -1.19 -0.02 11.06
N MET A 37 -2.28 -0.10 10.28
CA MET A 37 -2.38 0.52 8.96
C MET A 37 -2.31 2.05 9.05
N LEU A 38 -3.03 2.67 10.00
CA LEU A 38 -3.01 4.12 10.21
C LEU A 38 -1.62 4.60 10.66
N TYR A 39 -1.00 3.89 11.61
CA TYR A 39 0.38 4.18 12.01
C TYR A 39 1.34 4.13 10.81
N TYR A 40 1.22 3.10 9.96
CA TYR A 40 2.00 3.00 8.74
C TYR A 40 1.77 4.18 7.79
N ASP A 41 0.52 4.55 7.50
CA ASP A 41 0.23 5.60 6.50
C ASP A 41 0.58 7.02 6.97
N GLU A 42 0.39 7.30 8.27
CA GLU A 42 0.43 8.67 8.81
C GLU A 42 1.68 8.95 9.65
N GLU A 43 2.18 7.98 10.41
CA GLU A 43 3.21 8.20 11.43
C GLU A 43 4.57 7.58 11.06
N CYS A 44 4.59 6.54 10.23
CA CYS A 44 5.84 5.87 9.88
C CYS A 44 6.74 6.77 9.02
N GLY A 45 7.81 7.30 9.64
CA GLY A 45 8.75 8.20 8.96
C GLY A 45 9.47 7.59 7.75
N ALA A 46 9.70 6.27 7.73
CA ALA A 46 10.27 5.58 6.57
C ALA A 46 9.26 5.52 5.40
N HIS A 47 8.00 5.17 5.70
CA HIS A 47 6.93 5.18 4.71
C HIS A 47 6.65 6.59 4.20
N GLY A 48 6.66 7.60 5.07
CA GLY A 48 6.50 9.01 4.67
C GLY A 48 7.54 9.46 3.63
N LYS A 49 8.80 9.06 3.78
CA LYS A 49 9.86 9.33 2.79
C LYS A 49 9.60 8.60 1.47
N LEU A 50 9.18 7.34 1.51
CA LEU A 50 8.85 6.56 0.32
C LEU A 50 7.64 7.16 -0.42
N LYS A 51 6.58 7.54 0.30
CA LYS A 51 5.37 8.19 -0.23
C LYS A 51 5.71 9.54 -0.89
N ALA A 52 6.62 10.32 -0.30
CA ALA A 52 7.10 11.57 -0.89
C ALA A 52 7.85 11.35 -2.21
N PHE A 53 8.73 10.34 -2.27
CA PHE A 53 9.41 9.97 -3.51
C PHE A 53 8.41 9.47 -4.57
N ALA A 54 7.49 8.57 -4.21
CA ALA A 54 6.51 8.00 -5.12
C ALA A 54 5.65 9.08 -5.81
N LYS A 55 5.21 10.09 -5.05
CA LYS A 55 4.47 11.26 -5.58
C LYS A 55 5.21 12.01 -6.68
N GLY A 56 6.54 11.97 -6.70
CA GLY A 56 7.35 12.62 -7.73
C GLY A 56 7.54 11.80 -9.01
N VAL A 57 7.19 10.50 -9.00
CA VAL A 57 7.48 9.59 -10.11
C VAL A 57 6.25 8.89 -10.68
N HIS A 58 5.11 8.94 -10.00
CA HIS A 58 3.85 8.40 -10.52
C HIS A 58 2.98 9.51 -11.13
N GLU A 59 2.18 9.16 -12.14
CA GLU A 59 1.22 10.08 -12.77
C GLU A 59 -0.16 10.07 -12.08
N GLY A 60 -0.44 9.07 -11.25
CA GLY A 60 -1.68 8.93 -10.51
C GLY A 60 -1.64 7.73 -9.56
N ALA A 61 -2.58 7.68 -8.62
CA ALA A 61 -2.72 6.59 -7.67
C ALA A 61 -4.18 6.35 -7.31
N MET A 62 -4.57 5.08 -7.20
CA MET A 62 -5.81 4.65 -6.57
C MET A 62 -5.43 3.92 -5.29
N MET A 63 -5.93 4.39 -4.14
CA MET A 63 -5.76 3.71 -2.86
C MET A 63 -7.10 3.22 -2.35
N VAL A 64 -7.14 1.96 -1.94
CA VAL A 64 -8.28 1.33 -1.28
C VAL A 64 -7.73 0.53 -0.11
N TYR A 65 -8.37 0.64 1.05
CA TYR A 65 -8.16 -0.24 2.18
C TYR A 65 -9.51 -0.82 2.60
N PHE A 66 -9.48 -2.04 3.11
CA PHE A 66 -10.67 -2.76 3.52
C PHE A 66 -10.31 -3.70 4.67
N GLU A 67 -11.31 -4.11 5.45
CA GLU A 67 -11.17 -5.20 6.41
C GLU A 67 -11.63 -6.49 5.72
N SER A 68 -10.77 -7.53 5.72
CA SER A 68 -11.13 -8.81 5.13
C SER A 68 -12.30 -9.43 5.90
N VAL A 69 -13.32 -9.88 5.17
CA VAL A 69 -14.45 -10.66 5.73
C VAL A 69 -14.24 -12.17 5.54
N THR A 70 -13.07 -12.57 5.06
CA THR A 70 -12.67 -13.96 4.83
C THR A 70 -11.31 -14.23 5.48
N SER A 71 -11.09 -15.49 5.88
CA SER A 71 -9.86 -15.98 6.53
C SER A 71 -8.75 -16.27 5.52
#